data_AF-A0A2K9P1W5-F1
#
_entry.id   AF-A0A2K9P1W5-F1
#
_cell.length_a   1.000
_cell.length_b   1.000
_cell.length_c   1.000
_cell.angle_alpha   90.00
_cell.angle_beta   90.00
_cell.angle_gamma   90.00
#
_symmetry.space_group_name_H-M   'P 1'
#
loop_
_entity.id
_entity.type
_entity.pdbx_description
1 polymer ?
#
loop_
_entity_poly.entity_id
_entity_poly.type
_entity_poly.pdbx_seq_one_letter_code
_entity_poly.pdbx_strand_id
1 'polypeptide(L)'
;MLVDVESGNVTLLLSLITGAEESVIEEMLMNGIMPADVANQFGKYEEYRAFLKSNIAARLQVLIDNDEITVKEANELFNRISEN
;
A
#
# COMPACT_ATOMS: atom_id res chain seq x y z
N MET A 1 16.90 8.69 3.98
CA MET A 1 16.48 8.66 2.57
C MET A 1 15.01 8.25 2.60
N LEU A 2 14.12 9.23 2.65
CA LEU A 2 12.68 8.98 2.52
C LEU A 2 12.47 8.65 1.04
N VAL A 3 12.14 7.40 0.76
CA VAL A 3 11.79 7.00 -0.60
C VAL A 3 10.48 7.69 -0.90
N ASP A 4 10.52 8.73 -1.73
CA ASP A 4 9.33 9.33 -2.34
C ASP A 4 8.69 8.25 -3.21
N VAL A 5 7.66 7.61 -2.66
CA VAL A 5 6.82 6.65 -3.38
C VAL A 5 5.74 7.46 -4.12
N GLU A 6 6.18 8.38 -4.98
CA GLU A 6 5.33 8.96 -6.03
C GLU A 6 4.97 7.83 -6.99
N SER A 7 3.70 7.39 -7.00
CA SER A 7 3.23 6.28 -7.85
C SER A 7 4.07 5.00 -7.69
N GLY A 8 4.12 4.48 -6.46
CA GLY A 8 4.95 3.33 -6.08
C GLY A 8 4.83 2.13 -6.99
N ASN A 9 5.97 1.69 -7.51
CA ASN A 9 6.12 0.44 -8.23
C ASN A 9 5.64 -0.72 -7.32
N VAL A 10 4.43 -1.21 -7.57
CA VAL A 10 3.79 -2.29 -6.80
C VAL A 10 4.65 -3.56 -6.82
N THR A 11 5.39 -3.79 -7.90
CA THR A 11 6.36 -4.89 -8.03
C THR A 11 7.46 -4.78 -6.99
N LEU A 12 8.08 -3.60 -6.85
CA LEU A 12 9.12 -3.34 -5.86
C LEU A 12 8.58 -3.50 -4.44
N LEU A 13 7.38 -2.98 -4.17
CA LEU A 13 6.74 -3.13 -2.86
C LEU A 13 6.54 -4.60 -2.49
N LEU A 14 5.93 -5.37 -3.41
CA LEU A 14 5.67 -6.78 -3.19
C LEU A 14 6.99 -7.55 -3.03
N SER A 15 8.02 -7.27 -3.84
CA SER A 15 9.34 -7.87 -3.68
C SER A 15 9.94 -7.61 -2.28
N LEU A 16 9.84 -6.39 -1.77
CA LEU A 16 10.31 -6.04 -0.43
C LEU A 16 9.56 -6.77 0.69
N ILE A 17 8.25 -6.99 0.51
CA ILE A 17 7.41 -7.64 1.52
C ILE A 17 7.56 -9.17 1.47
N THR A 18 7.56 -9.75 0.27
CA THR A 18 7.59 -11.21 0.06
C THR A 18 8.99 -11.78 0.08
N GLY A 19 10.01 -10.96 -0.16
CA GLY A 19 11.39 -11.39 -0.39
C GLY A 19 11.60 -12.08 -1.75
N ALA A 20 10.59 -12.10 -2.62
CA ALA A 20 10.69 -12.64 -3.97
C ALA A 20 11.39 -11.67 -4.91
N GLU A 21 12.00 -12.19 -5.97
CA GLU A 21 12.58 -11.36 -7.03
C GLU A 21 11.50 -10.55 -7.76
N GLU A 22 11.82 -9.31 -8.14
CA GLU A 22 10.89 -8.43 -8.87
C GLU A 22 10.39 -9.06 -10.18
N SER A 23 11.23 -9.84 -10.86
CA SER A 23 10.87 -10.55 -12.11
C SER A 23 9.72 -11.55 -11.89
N VAL A 24 9.74 -12.31 -10.79
CA VAL A 24 8.69 -13.27 -10.43
C VAL A 24 7.40 -12.54 -10.13
N ILE A 25 7.48 -11.46 -9.34
CA ILE A 25 6.31 -10.63 -9.01
C ILE A 25 5.74 -9.98 -10.27
N GLU A 26 6.59 -9.44 -11.14
CA GLU A 26 6.20 -8.81 -12.39
C GLU A 26 5.47 -9.78 -13.31
N GLU A 27 5.99 -11.02 -13.46
CA GLU A 27 5.32 -12.07 -14.23
C GLU A 27 3.92 -12.39 -13.66
N MET A 28 3.79 -12.52 -12.34
CA MET A 28 2.49 -12.76 -11.70
C MET A 28 1.49 -11.64 -11.96
N LEU A 29 1.93 -10.38 -11.84
CA LEU A 29 1.11 -9.20 -12.12
C LEU A 29 0.73 -9.12 -13.61
N MET A 30 1.67 -9.40 -14.53
CA MET A 30 1.42 -9.44 -15.97
C MET A 30 0.43 -10.55 -16.36
N ASN A 31 0.42 -11.65 -15.61
CA ASN A 31 -0.57 -12.72 -15.74
C ASN A 31 -1.95 -12.36 -15.13
N GLY A 32 -2.12 -11.14 -14.62
CA GLY A 32 -3.39 -10.62 -14.12
C GLY A 32 -3.69 -10.98 -12.66
N ILE A 33 -2.71 -11.51 -11.91
CA ILE A 33 -2.88 -11.77 -10.48
C ILE A 33 -2.90 -10.42 -9.75
N MET A 34 -3.90 -10.22 -8.89
CA MET A 34 -4.01 -8.97 -8.14
C MET A 34 -2.88 -8.87 -7.10
N PRO A 35 -2.33 -7.68 -6.82
CA PRO A 35 -1.25 -7.49 -5.84
C PRO A 35 -1.51 -8.11 -4.47
N ALA A 36 -2.76 -8.02 -3.99
CA ALA A 36 -3.19 -8.63 -2.74
C ALA A 36 -3.08 -10.17 -2.77
N ASP A 37 -3.44 -10.78 -3.89
CA ASP A 37 -3.33 -12.23 -4.09
C ASP A 37 -1.88 -12.65 -4.23
N VAL A 38 -1.04 -11.84 -4.88
CA VAL A 38 0.41 -12.07 -4.91
C VAL A 38 0.94 -12.10 -3.48
N ALA A 39 0.69 -11.06 -2.67
CA ALA A 39 1.13 -11.03 -1.27
C ALA A 39 0.59 -12.24 -0.47
N ASN A 40 -0.67 -12.64 -0.70
CA ASN A 40 -1.28 -13.78 -0.04
C ASN A 40 -0.62 -15.12 -0.40
N GLN A 41 -0.19 -15.32 -1.66
CA GLN A 41 0.53 -16.53 -2.08
C GLN A 41 1.85 -16.74 -1.34
N PHE A 42 2.50 -15.65 -0.91
CA PHE A 42 3.72 -15.69 -0.09
C PHE A 42 3.43 -15.67 1.43
N GLY A 43 2.17 -15.72 1.85
CA GLY A 43 1.77 -15.63 3.26
C GLY A 43 1.97 -14.23 3.86
N LYS A 44 2.01 -13.20 3.03
CA LYS A 44 2.32 -11.80 3.38
C LYS A 44 1.17 -10.82 3.20
N TYR A 45 -0.06 -11.33 3.17
CA TYR A 45 -1.25 -10.50 3.00
C TYR A 45 -1.40 -9.44 4.09
N GLU A 46 -1.18 -9.80 5.35
CA GLU A 46 -1.30 -8.86 6.47
C GLU A 46 -0.21 -7.79 6.44
N GLU A 47 1.04 -8.12 6.09
CA GLU A 47 2.08 -7.10 5.91
C GLU A 47 1.76 -6.14 4.76
N TYR A 48 1.27 -6.66 3.63
CA TYR A 48 0.81 -5.84 2.51
C TYR A 48 -0.35 -4.91 2.91
N ARG A 49 -1.34 -5.43 3.62
CA ARG A 49 -2.47 -4.65 4.13
C ARG A 49 -2.02 -3.57 5.12
N ALA A 50 -1.10 -3.90 6.02
CA ALA A 50 -0.55 -2.94 6.99
C ALA A 50 0.21 -1.80 6.28
N PHE A 51 0.99 -2.12 5.24
CA PHE A 51 1.68 -1.12 4.44
C PHE A 51 0.71 -0.17 3.75
N LEU A 52 -0.34 -0.69 3.10
CA LEU A 52 -1.36 0.14 2.45
C LEU A 52 -2.03 1.09 3.44
N LYS A 53 -2.40 0.59 4.63
CA LYS A 53 -2.97 1.42 5.70
C LYS A 53 -2.02 2.52 6.12
N SER A 54 -0.74 2.20 6.33
CA SER A 54 0.27 3.21 6.69
C SER A 54 0.44 4.28 5.61
N ASN A 55 0.43 3.90 4.32
CA ASN A 55 0.53 4.85 3.21
C ASN A 55 -0.70 5.78 3.15
N ILE A 56 -1.91 5.23 3.31
CA ILE A 56 -3.14 6.02 3.37
C ILE A 56 -3.10 7.00 4.53
N ALA A 57 -2.70 6.55 5.73
CA ALA A 57 -2.55 7.42 6.89
C ALA A 57 -1.56 8.56 6.64
N ALA A 58 -0.41 8.27 6.01
CA ALA A 58 0.58 9.29 5.65
C ALA A 58 0.03 10.32 4.65
N ARG A 59 -0.73 9.88 3.63
CA ARG A 59 -1.37 10.79 2.67
C ARG A 59 -2.43 11.66 3.33
N LEU A 60 -3.25 11.08 4.20
CA LEU A 60 -4.25 11.83 4.95
C LEU A 60 -3.60 12.86 5.88
N GLN A 61 -2.44 12.53 6.48
CA GLN A 61 -1.66 13.47 7.27
C GLN A 61 -1.17 14.67 6.45
N VAL A 62 -0.68 14.44 5.22
CA VAL A 62 -0.28 15.53 4.32
C VAL A 62 -1.47 16.46 4.00
N LEU A 63 -2.67 15.89 3.77
CA LEU A 63 -3.87 16.70 3.53
C LEU A 63 -4.29 17.51 4.76
N ILE A 64 -4.08 16.97 5.98
CA ILE A 64 -4.28 17.72 7.22
C ILE A 64 -3.26 18.86 7.31
N ASP A 65 -1.98 18.57 7.06
CA ASP A 65 -0.89 19.55 7.18
C ASP A 65 -1.02 20.70 6.17
N ASN A 66 -1.70 20.47 5.04
CA ASN A 66 -2.02 21.46 4.02
C ASN A 66 -3.36 22.21 4.27
N ASP A 67 -4.04 21.96 5.39
CA ASP A 67 -5.37 22.49 5.70
C ASP A 67 -6.45 22.14 4.64
N GLU A 68 -6.25 21.05 3.87
CA GLU A 68 -7.21 20.59 2.85
C GLU A 68 -8.38 19.81 3.45
N ILE A 69 -8.12 19.07 4.54
CA ILE A 69 -9.12 18.33 5.31
C ILE A 69 -8.87 18.50 6.81
N THR A 70 -9.92 18.32 7.61
CA THR A 70 -9.79 18.28 9.08
C THR A 70 -9.32 16.90 9.56
N VAL A 71 -8.77 16.86 10.78
CA VAL A 71 -8.43 15.60 11.47
C VAL A 71 -9.64 14.66 11.57
N LYS A 72 -10.85 15.22 11.76
CA LYS A 72 -12.09 14.44 11.83
C LYS A 72 -12.38 13.76 10.50
N GLU A 73 -12.32 14.49 9.39
CA GLU A 73 -12.55 13.96 8.04
C GLU A 73 -11.51 12.91 7.66
N ALA A 74 -10.22 13.14 7.99
CA ALA A 74 -9.17 12.17 7.80
C ALA A 74 -9.45 10.84 8.52
N ASN A 75 -9.87 10.89 9.79
CA ASN A 75 -10.21 9.70 10.56
C ASN A 75 -11.43 8.96 9.98
N GLU A 76 -12.46 9.67 9.54
CA GLU A 76 -13.63 9.07 8.90
C GLU A 76 -13.26 8.39 7.58
N LEU A 77 -12.41 9.02 6.76
CA LEU A 77 -11.89 8.43 5.53
C LEU A 77 -11.04 7.19 5.81
N PHE A 78 -10.14 7.25 6.80
CA PHE A 78 -9.29 6.14 7.18
C PHE A 78 -10.09 4.92 7.67
N ASN A 79 -11.12 5.14 8.49
CA ASN A 79 -11.98 4.07 9.00
C ASN A 79 -12.77 3.41 7.88
N ARG A 80 -13.37 4.20 6.97
CA ARG A 80 -14.11 3.67 5.82
C ARG A 80 -13.26 2.79 4.90
N ILE A 81 -11.96 3.10 4.78
CA ILE A 81 -11.03 2.30 3.97
C ILE A 81 -10.52 1.08 4.75
N SER A 82 -10.46 1.15 6.07
CA SER A 82 -9.95 0.08 6.92
C SER A 82 -10.96 -1.02 7.25
N GLU A 83 -12.26 -0.72 7.17
CA GLU A 83 -13.38 -1.63 7.46
C GLU A 83 -13.86 -2.46 6.25
N ASN A 84 -13.39 -2.13 5.03
CA ASN A 84 -13.53 -2.98 3.84
C ASN A 84 -12.29 -3.87 3.64
#